data_AF-A0A7W6AQ09-F1
#
_entry.id   AF-A0A7W6AQ09-F1
#
_cell.length_a   1.000
_cell.length_b   1.000
_cell.length_c   1.000
_cell.angle_alpha   90.00
_cell.angle_beta   90.00
_cell.angle_gamma   90.00
#
_symmetry.space_group_name_H-M   'P 1'
#
loop_
_entity.id
_entity.type
_entity.pdbx_description
1 polymer ?
#
loop_
_entity_poly.entity_id
_entity_poly.type
_entity_poly.pdbx_seq_one_letter_code
_entity_poly.pdbx_strand_id
1 'polypeptide(L)'
;MLTSLLSIIGFTKAPPPRPPSRRRVAPVSKPVVAAPAPRLTDDERSAMQERLAARAEEAAAQRQADADRRFAVAVRRVVRHHSGNRVLSPEELAAAEAGVGAETLEYLRACRLAGIQTPILGDDRITDRVRTAAYRADLLARAQTDAEGWDRAWVALLKAQADARRVGDPEPAGLVIPGDVQNLIAKLHADRLARLTRRQGGQAGQGGTAASTIPGAVVPPKGPTDGRKDGPEDDEPEPVAPAGPKR
;
A
#
# COMPACT_ATOMS: atom_id res chain seq x y z
N MET A 1 -25.26 -75.25 46.73
CA MET A 1 -25.75 -73.85 46.79
C MET A 1 -26.39 -73.58 48.14
N LEU A 2 -25.59 -73.46 49.21
CA LEU A 2 -26.10 -73.20 50.57
C LEU A 2 -25.00 -72.70 51.53
N THR A 3 -23.98 -72.02 51.02
CA THR A 3 -22.87 -71.46 51.82
C THR A 3 -22.54 -70.00 51.49
N SER A 4 -23.18 -69.40 50.48
CA SER A 4 -22.95 -68.00 50.09
C SER A 4 -23.85 -66.98 50.78
N LEU A 5 -24.54 -67.35 51.87
CA LEU A 5 -25.53 -66.49 52.54
C LEU A 5 -25.17 -66.11 53.99
N LEU A 6 -23.91 -66.30 54.42
CA LEU A 6 -23.47 -66.00 55.80
C LEU A 6 -22.31 -65.00 55.92
N SER A 7 -21.91 -64.32 54.83
CA SER A 7 -20.85 -63.30 54.89
C SER A 7 -21.35 -61.85 55.08
N ILE A 8 -22.65 -61.64 55.31
CA ILE A 8 -23.27 -60.29 55.37
C ILE A 8 -23.32 -59.71 56.80
N ILE A 9 -22.83 -60.41 57.84
CA ILE A 9 -22.80 -59.87 59.21
C ILE A 9 -21.38 -59.91 59.77
N GLY A 10 -20.54 -58.98 59.30
CA GLY A 10 -19.75 -58.08 60.17
C GLY A 10 -18.78 -58.62 61.23
N PHE A 11 -18.31 -59.87 61.19
CA PHE A 11 -17.34 -60.36 62.19
C PHE A 11 -16.27 -61.28 61.58
N THR A 12 -15.22 -60.70 60.97
CA THR A 12 -13.85 -61.24 61.08
C THR A 12 -12.82 -60.12 60.86
N LYS A 13 -11.79 -60.13 61.71
CA LYS A 13 -10.67 -59.18 61.78
C LYS A 13 -9.92 -59.12 60.45
N ALA A 14 -9.75 -57.93 59.87
CA ALA A 14 -8.92 -57.76 58.67
C ALA A 14 -7.47 -58.20 58.93
N PRO A 15 -6.84 -59.00 58.04
CA PRO A 15 -5.43 -59.37 58.18
C PRO A 15 -4.52 -58.14 57.99
N PRO A 16 -3.37 -58.06 58.70
CA PRO A 16 -2.50 -56.91 58.62
C PRO A 16 -1.94 -56.71 57.20
N PRO A 17 -1.78 -55.45 56.74
CA PRO A 17 -1.25 -55.18 55.41
C PRO A 17 0.18 -55.69 55.30
N ARG A 18 0.44 -56.50 54.26
CA ARG A 18 1.80 -56.96 53.93
C ARG A 18 2.66 -55.74 53.57
N PRO A 19 3.94 -55.69 54.00
CA PRO A 19 4.85 -54.64 53.58
C PRO A 19 5.01 -54.67 52.05
N PRO A 20 5.16 -53.51 51.39
CA PRO A 20 5.28 -53.44 49.94
C PRO A 20 6.50 -54.25 49.48
N SER A 21 6.24 -55.25 48.64
CA SER A 21 7.28 -56.02 47.99
C SER A 21 8.20 -55.09 47.21
N ARG A 22 9.52 -55.27 47.39
CA ARG A 22 10.56 -54.59 46.61
C ARG A 22 10.25 -54.77 45.13
N ARG A 23 9.66 -53.74 44.53
CA ARG A 23 9.45 -53.63 43.09
C ARG A 23 10.84 -53.65 42.46
N ARG A 24 11.18 -54.72 41.74
CA ARG A 24 12.39 -54.76 40.91
C ARG A 24 12.27 -53.59 39.94
N VAL A 25 13.05 -52.55 40.20
CA VAL A 25 13.24 -51.42 39.28
C VAL A 25 13.92 -52.02 38.04
N ALA A 26 13.23 -51.99 36.90
CA ALA A 26 13.85 -52.34 35.63
C ALA A 26 15.08 -51.44 35.43
N PRO A 27 16.22 -51.98 34.99
CA PRO A 27 17.41 -51.16 34.77
C PRO A 27 17.06 -50.07 33.74
N VAL A 28 17.28 -48.81 34.14
CA VAL A 28 17.18 -47.64 33.27
C VAL A 28 18.05 -47.91 32.05
N SER A 29 17.44 -48.01 30.87
CA SER A 29 18.17 -48.09 29.62
C SER A 29 19.08 -46.86 29.52
N LYS A 30 20.39 -47.09 29.38
CA LYS A 30 21.34 -46.01 29.13
C LYS A 30 20.85 -45.21 27.92
N PRO A 31 20.86 -43.87 27.96
CA PRO A 31 20.51 -43.06 26.80
C PRO A 31 21.40 -43.50 25.64
N VAL A 32 20.78 -43.83 24.50
CA VAL A 32 21.49 -44.09 23.25
C VAL A 32 22.17 -42.78 22.90
N VAL A 33 23.48 -42.71 23.14
CA VAL A 33 24.32 -41.59 22.73
C VAL A 33 24.31 -41.60 21.21
N ALA A 34 23.65 -40.60 20.62
CA ALA A 34 23.64 -40.41 19.17
C ALA A 34 25.10 -40.37 18.69
N ALA A 35 25.41 -41.13 17.63
CA ALA A 35 26.73 -41.10 17.03
C ALA A 35 27.11 -39.64 16.70
N PRO A 36 28.37 -39.22 16.93
CA PRO A 36 28.80 -37.87 16.62
C PRO A 36 28.54 -37.61 15.14
N ALA A 37 27.85 -36.51 14.84
CA ALA A 37 27.59 -36.11 13.47
C ALA A 37 28.91 -36.11 12.67
N PRO A 38 28.94 -36.67 11.45
CA PRO A 38 30.16 -36.69 10.65
C PRO A 38 30.66 -35.25 10.53
N ARG A 39 31.93 -35.03 10.89
CA ARG A 39 32.57 -33.72 10.77
C ARG A 39 32.76 -33.46 9.28
N LEU A 40 31.80 -32.75 8.69
CA LEU A 40 31.90 -32.24 7.33
C LEU A 40 33.22 -31.48 7.20
N THR A 41 33.96 -31.78 6.12
CA THR A 41 35.09 -30.97 5.69
C THR A 41 34.63 -29.56 5.34
N ASP A 42 35.53 -28.59 5.35
CA ASP A 42 35.17 -27.20 5.03
C ASP A 42 34.66 -27.06 3.57
N ASP A 43 35.13 -27.93 2.66
CA ASP A 43 34.63 -28.06 1.29
C ASP A 43 33.18 -28.59 1.23
N GLU A 44 32.84 -29.59 2.05
CA GLU A 44 31.46 -30.09 2.11
C GLU A 44 30.50 -29.10 2.79
N ARG A 45 30.99 -28.31 3.76
CA ARG A 45 30.21 -27.24 4.41
C ARG A 45 29.92 -26.11 3.44
N SER A 46 30.92 -25.64 2.69
CA SER A 46 30.74 -24.60 1.68
C SER A 46 29.80 -25.06 0.57
N ALA A 47 29.99 -26.26 0.03
CA ALA A 47 29.06 -26.83 -0.97
C ALA A 47 27.62 -27.00 -0.43
N MET A 48 27.46 -27.39 0.84
CA MET A 48 26.14 -27.46 1.48
C MET A 48 25.52 -26.07 1.66
N GLN A 49 26.31 -25.07 2.07
CA GLN A 49 25.85 -23.68 2.21
C GLN A 49 25.42 -23.09 0.88
N GLU A 50 26.18 -23.29 -0.19
CA GLU A 50 25.83 -22.86 -1.55
C GLU A 50 24.51 -23.48 -2.02
N ARG A 51 24.29 -24.78 -1.77
CA ARG A 51 23.02 -25.45 -2.11
C ARG A 51 21.84 -24.91 -1.32
N LEU A 52 22.03 -24.58 -0.04
CA LEU A 52 20.98 -23.98 0.79
C LEU A 52 20.68 -22.54 0.35
N ALA A 53 21.71 -21.76 0.00
CA ALA A 53 21.56 -20.41 -0.54
C ALA A 53 20.80 -20.44 -1.87
N ALA A 54 21.18 -21.30 -2.81
CA ALA A 54 20.49 -21.47 -4.09
C ALA A 54 19.01 -21.84 -3.90
N ARG A 55 18.70 -22.77 -3.00
CA ARG A 55 17.30 -23.13 -2.67
C ARG A 55 16.53 -21.97 -2.03
N ALA A 56 17.18 -21.18 -1.17
CA ALA A 56 16.56 -20.02 -0.54
C ALA A 56 16.25 -18.93 -1.57
N GLU A 57 17.14 -18.71 -2.53
CA GLU A 57 16.95 -17.80 -3.66
C GLU A 57 15.82 -18.25 -4.57
N GLU A 58 15.77 -19.54 -4.95
CA GLU A 58 14.65 -20.11 -5.72
C GLU A 58 13.31 -19.94 -5.01
N ALA A 59 13.27 -20.22 -3.70
CA ALA A 59 12.06 -20.05 -2.89
C ALA A 59 11.67 -18.57 -2.74
N ALA A 60 12.62 -17.65 -2.73
CA ALA A 60 12.36 -16.21 -2.73
C ALA A 60 11.79 -15.75 -4.08
N ALA A 61 12.38 -16.19 -5.19
CA ALA A 61 11.90 -15.90 -6.54
C ALA A 61 10.47 -16.42 -6.76
N GLN A 62 10.15 -17.62 -6.25
CA GLN A 62 8.80 -18.17 -6.32
C GLN A 62 7.79 -17.32 -5.53
N ARG A 63 8.15 -16.94 -4.28
CA ARG A 63 7.30 -16.07 -3.46
C ARG A 63 7.04 -14.73 -4.12
N GLN A 64 8.06 -14.15 -4.75
CA GLN A 64 7.94 -12.89 -5.49
C GLN A 64 7.02 -13.03 -6.70
N ALA A 65 7.19 -14.09 -7.51
CA ALA A 65 6.33 -14.35 -8.65
C ALA A 65 4.85 -14.52 -8.25
N ASP A 66 4.59 -15.21 -7.13
CA ASP A 66 3.25 -15.35 -6.59
C ASP A 66 2.68 -14.01 -6.10
N ALA A 67 3.51 -13.16 -5.49
CA ALA A 67 3.11 -11.81 -5.08
C ALA A 67 2.76 -10.93 -6.28
N ASP A 68 3.56 -10.97 -7.35
CA ASP A 68 3.32 -10.18 -8.56
C ASP A 68 2.04 -10.62 -9.28
N ARG A 69 1.78 -11.92 -9.31
CA ARG A 69 0.51 -12.46 -9.83
C ARG A 69 -0.68 -11.99 -8.98
N ARG A 70 -0.58 -12.06 -7.65
CA ARG A 70 -1.65 -11.59 -6.75
C ARG A 70 -1.93 -10.10 -6.93
N PHE A 71 -0.88 -9.30 -7.06
CA PHE A 71 -0.97 -7.87 -7.36
C PHE A 71 -1.73 -7.62 -8.67
N ALA A 72 -1.35 -8.30 -9.77
CA ALA A 72 -2.04 -8.16 -11.05
C ALA A 72 -3.52 -8.53 -10.99
N VAL A 73 -3.87 -9.61 -10.27
CA VAL A 73 -5.27 -10.02 -10.05
C VAL A 73 -6.02 -8.96 -9.24
N ALA A 74 -5.39 -8.41 -8.20
CA ALA A 74 -5.97 -7.41 -7.33
C ALA A 74 -6.26 -6.10 -8.07
N VAL A 75 -5.30 -5.57 -8.85
CA VAL A 75 -5.50 -4.39 -9.70
C VAL A 75 -6.67 -4.61 -10.65
N ARG A 76 -6.72 -5.77 -11.31
CA ARG A 76 -7.82 -6.11 -12.23
C ARG A 76 -9.18 -6.08 -11.53
N ARG A 77 -9.27 -6.62 -10.31
CA ARG A 77 -10.51 -6.64 -9.52
C ARG A 77 -10.95 -5.22 -9.18
N VAL A 78 -10.05 -4.40 -8.64
CA VAL A 78 -10.31 -3.00 -8.26
C VAL A 78 -10.77 -2.18 -9.47
N VAL A 79 -10.03 -2.23 -10.58
CA VAL A 79 -10.36 -1.43 -11.77
C VAL A 79 -11.71 -1.84 -12.37
N ARG A 80 -11.99 -3.15 -12.50
CA ARG A 80 -13.29 -3.63 -13.01
C ARG A 80 -14.45 -3.30 -12.08
N HIS A 81 -14.20 -3.27 -10.77
CA HIS A 81 -15.21 -2.87 -9.80
C HIS A 81 -15.61 -1.41 -9.97
N HIS A 82 -14.63 -0.52 -9.98
CA HIS A 82 -14.89 0.90 -10.11
C HIS A 82 -15.33 1.33 -11.52
N SER A 83 -15.09 0.53 -12.55
CA SER A 83 -15.62 0.76 -13.89
C SER A 83 -17.05 0.24 -14.09
N GLY A 84 -17.67 -0.36 -13.07
CA GLY A 84 -19.01 -0.96 -13.15
C GLY A 84 -19.07 -2.30 -13.91
N ASN A 85 -17.93 -2.84 -14.35
CA ASN A 85 -17.88 -4.09 -15.11
C ASN A 85 -18.02 -5.34 -14.23
N ARG A 86 -17.79 -5.22 -12.92
CA ARG A 86 -17.95 -6.32 -11.97
C ARG A 86 -18.25 -5.81 -10.56
N VAL A 87 -19.37 -6.21 -9.97
CA VAL A 87 -19.61 -5.93 -8.54
C VAL A 87 -18.82 -6.92 -7.69
N LEU A 88 -18.13 -6.42 -6.66
CA LEU A 88 -17.41 -7.20 -5.65
C LEU A 88 -18.10 -6.97 -4.31
N SER A 89 -18.03 -7.96 -3.41
CA SER A 89 -18.44 -7.72 -2.03
C SER A 89 -17.49 -6.74 -1.33
N PRO A 90 -17.91 -6.03 -0.27
CA PRO A 90 -17.03 -5.13 0.46
C PRO A 90 -15.76 -5.81 0.99
N GLU A 91 -15.88 -7.05 1.44
CA GLU A 91 -14.73 -7.85 1.92
C GLU A 91 -13.76 -8.21 0.79
N GLU A 92 -14.30 -8.60 -0.38
CA GLU A 92 -13.48 -8.90 -1.56
C GLU A 92 -12.77 -7.66 -2.10
N LEU A 93 -13.44 -6.51 -2.05
CA LEU A 93 -12.87 -5.23 -2.45
C LEU A 93 -11.76 -4.83 -1.50
N ALA A 94 -11.99 -4.85 -0.18
CA ALA A 94 -10.99 -4.51 0.82
C ALA A 94 -9.75 -5.42 0.72
N ALA A 95 -9.93 -6.72 0.48
CA ALA A 95 -8.83 -7.66 0.27
C ALA A 95 -8.06 -7.37 -1.04
N ALA A 96 -8.75 -7.00 -2.11
CA ALA A 96 -8.11 -6.61 -3.36
C ALA A 96 -7.33 -5.30 -3.19
N GLU A 97 -7.92 -4.31 -2.52
CA GLU A 97 -7.27 -3.04 -2.21
C GLU A 97 -6.00 -3.23 -1.39
N ALA A 98 -6.07 -4.01 -0.31
CA ALA A 98 -4.91 -4.35 0.50
C ALA A 98 -3.79 -5.03 -0.32
N GLY A 99 -4.15 -5.85 -1.31
CA GLY A 99 -3.19 -6.52 -2.21
C GLY A 99 -2.52 -5.61 -3.24
N VAL A 100 -3.12 -4.45 -3.54
CA VAL A 100 -2.55 -3.45 -4.47
C VAL A 100 -1.62 -2.49 -3.74
N GLY A 101 -1.97 -2.10 -2.52
CA GLY A 101 -1.22 -1.13 -1.72
C GLY A 101 -1.66 0.32 -1.95
N ALA A 102 -1.55 1.15 -0.91
CA ALA A 102 -2.18 2.46 -0.83
C ALA A 102 -1.75 3.43 -1.95
N GLU A 103 -0.45 3.57 -2.21
CA GLU A 103 0.06 4.49 -3.25
C GLU A 103 -0.46 4.13 -4.64
N THR A 104 -0.48 2.82 -4.94
CA THR A 104 -0.95 2.34 -6.23
C THR A 104 -2.47 2.51 -6.37
N LEU A 105 -3.23 2.25 -5.30
CA LEU A 105 -4.67 2.49 -5.30
C LEU A 105 -5.01 3.96 -5.57
N GLU A 106 -4.26 4.87 -4.95
CA GLU A 106 -4.47 6.30 -5.16
C GLU A 106 -4.16 6.71 -6.60
N TYR A 107 -3.13 6.12 -7.20
CA TYR A 107 -2.85 6.29 -8.61
C TYR A 107 -3.96 5.72 -9.51
N LEU A 108 -4.51 4.54 -9.21
CA LEU A 108 -5.65 3.99 -9.96
C LEU A 108 -6.90 4.88 -9.86
N ARG A 109 -7.13 5.45 -8.68
CA ARG A 109 -8.19 6.43 -8.45
C ARG A 109 -7.95 7.71 -9.26
N ALA A 110 -6.71 8.17 -9.34
CA ALA A 110 -6.31 9.30 -10.19
C ALA A 110 -6.57 9.00 -11.67
N CYS A 111 -6.17 7.83 -12.19
CA CYS A 111 -6.48 7.41 -13.56
C CYS A 111 -7.98 7.47 -13.85
N ARG A 112 -8.82 6.96 -12.92
CA ARG A 112 -10.28 6.99 -13.07
C ARG A 112 -10.83 8.42 -13.16
N LEU A 113 -10.40 9.32 -12.27
CA LEU A 113 -10.83 10.71 -12.28
C LEU A 113 -10.40 11.43 -13.56
N ALA A 114 -9.20 11.13 -14.06
CA ALA A 114 -8.67 11.67 -15.30
C ALA A 114 -9.27 11.04 -16.58
N GLY A 115 -10.10 10.00 -16.46
CA GLY A 115 -10.60 9.23 -17.60
C GLY A 115 -9.51 8.45 -18.35
N ILE A 116 -8.37 8.18 -17.70
CA ILE A 116 -7.25 7.42 -18.27
C ILE A 116 -7.52 5.94 -18.08
N GLN A 117 -7.44 5.17 -19.16
CA GLN A 117 -7.61 3.73 -19.12
C GLN A 117 -6.39 3.06 -18.47
N THR A 118 -6.60 2.42 -17.32
CA THR A 118 -5.55 1.59 -16.71
C THR A 118 -5.35 0.31 -17.51
N PRO A 119 -4.11 -0.05 -17.87
CA PRO A 119 -3.83 -1.34 -18.48
C PRO A 119 -4.17 -2.47 -17.50
N ILE A 120 -4.82 -3.52 -17.98
CA ILE A 120 -5.15 -4.71 -17.17
C ILE A 120 -4.56 -5.93 -17.87
N LEU A 121 -3.90 -6.81 -17.10
CA LEU A 121 -3.47 -8.11 -17.62
C LEU A 121 -4.66 -9.06 -17.81
N GLY A 122 -4.73 -9.64 -19.01
CA GLY A 122 -5.65 -10.73 -19.36
C GLY A 122 -5.32 -12.02 -18.61
N ASP A 123 -6.26 -12.96 -18.59
CA ASP A 123 -6.10 -14.27 -17.92
C ASP A 123 -4.95 -15.09 -18.54
N ASP A 124 -4.73 -14.95 -19.84
CA ASP A 124 -3.65 -15.55 -20.62
C ASP A 124 -2.26 -15.07 -20.15
N ARG A 125 -2.15 -13.82 -19.71
CA ARG A 125 -0.87 -13.19 -19.33
C ARG A 125 -0.59 -13.22 -17.83
N ILE A 126 -1.59 -13.51 -17.01
CA ILE A 126 -1.46 -13.48 -15.55
C ILE A 126 -0.68 -14.69 -15.00
N THR A 127 -0.50 -15.73 -15.81
CA THR A 127 0.30 -16.91 -15.51
C THR A 127 1.78 -16.74 -15.89
N ASP A 128 2.09 -15.77 -16.76
CA ASP A 128 3.45 -15.46 -17.20
C ASP A 128 4.15 -14.58 -16.15
N ARG A 129 5.15 -15.17 -15.49
CA ARG A 129 5.90 -14.54 -14.39
C ARG A 129 6.63 -13.27 -14.82
N VAL A 130 7.20 -13.26 -16.02
CA VAL A 130 7.97 -12.12 -16.52
C VAL A 130 7.02 -10.95 -16.80
N ARG A 131 5.85 -11.25 -17.36
CA ARG A 131 4.82 -10.23 -17.62
C ARG A 131 4.21 -9.68 -16.35
N THR A 132 3.91 -10.51 -15.34
CA THR A 132 3.33 -10.01 -14.09
C THR A 132 4.33 -9.14 -13.32
N ALA A 133 5.61 -9.52 -13.31
CA ALA A 133 6.67 -8.71 -12.71
C ALA A 133 6.84 -7.36 -13.44
N ALA A 134 6.93 -7.39 -14.78
CA ALA A 134 7.04 -6.17 -15.59
C ALA A 134 5.81 -5.26 -15.43
N TYR A 135 4.61 -5.83 -15.37
CA TYR A 135 3.37 -5.09 -15.14
C TYR A 135 3.36 -4.41 -13.78
N ARG A 136 3.77 -5.11 -12.71
CA ARG A 136 3.87 -4.51 -11.38
C ARG A 136 4.89 -3.37 -11.37
N ALA A 137 6.06 -3.58 -11.96
CA ALA A 137 7.12 -2.57 -12.04
C ALA A 137 6.66 -1.33 -12.83
N ASP A 138 6.03 -1.50 -13.99
CA ASP A 138 5.51 -0.40 -14.81
C ASP A 138 4.45 0.41 -14.05
N LEU A 139 3.53 -0.26 -13.38
CA LEU A 139 2.43 0.41 -12.70
C LEU A 139 2.91 1.17 -11.44
N LEU A 140 3.87 0.62 -10.71
CA LEU A 140 4.55 1.31 -9.61
C LEU A 140 5.36 2.51 -10.10
N ALA A 141 6.12 2.35 -11.19
CA ALA A 141 6.89 3.43 -11.79
C ALA A 141 5.96 4.57 -12.22
N ARG A 142 4.86 4.27 -12.94
CA ARG A 142 3.86 5.26 -13.34
C ARG A 142 3.25 6.00 -12.16
N ALA A 143 2.91 5.29 -11.08
CA ALA A 143 2.40 5.93 -9.87
C ALA A 143 3.36 7.00 -9.31
N GLN A 144 4.66 6.81 -9.50
CA GLN A 144 5.72 7.72 -9.01
C GLN A 144 6.16 8.77 -10.04
N THR A 145 5.93 8.56 -11.34
CA THR A 145 6.52 9.42 -12.39
C THR A 145 5.51 10.06 -13.33
N ASP A 146 4.26 9.59 -13.40
CA ASP A 146 3.24 10.08 -14.34
C ASP A 146 2.63 11.44 -13.91
N ALA A 147 3.46 12.48 -13.95
CA ALA A 147 3.05 13.82 -13.55
C ALA A 147 1.89 14.37 -14.39
N GLU A 148 1.80 14.03 -15.67
CA GLU A 148 0.67 14.46 -16.51
C GLU A 148 -0.65 13.79 -16.13
N GLY A 149 -0.61 12.47 -15.86
CA GLY A 149 -1.79 11.73 -15.42
C GLY A 149 -2.31 12.26 -14.08
N TRP A 150 -1.41 12.51 -13.13
CA TRP A 150 -1.73 13.11 -11.84
C TRP A 150 -2.27 14.55 -11.96
N ASP A 151 -1.68 15.40 -12.80
CA ASP A 151 -2.15 16.77 -13.05
C ASP A 151 -3.58 16.78 -13.61
N ARG A 152 -3.87 15.91 -14.60
CA ARG A 152 -5.23 15.76 -15.16
C ARG A 152 -6.23 15.29 -14.12
N ALA A 153 -5.85 14.33 -13.28
CA ALA A 153 -6.69 13.82 -12.22
C ALA A 153 -7.02 14.90 -11.18
N TRP A 154 -6.02 15.71 -10.82
CA TRP A 154 -6.17 16.83 -9.89
C TRP A 154 -7.15 17.89 -10.43
N VAL A 155 -6.98 18.29 -11.69
CA VAL A 155 -7.91 19.23 -12.36
C VAL A 155 -9.33 18.67 -12.42
N ALA A 156 -9.49 17.38 -12.74
CA ALA A 156 -10.78 16.71 -12.77
C ALA A 156 -11.44 16.67 -11.37
N LEU A 157 -10.64 16.43 -10.32
CA LEU A 157 -11.12 16.48 -8.94
C LEU A 157 -11.58 17.87 -8.54
N LEU A 158 -10.80 18.91 -8.83
CA LEU A 158 -11.16 20.30 -8.51
C LEU A 158 -12.48 20.70 -9.19
N LYS A 159 -12.67 20.27 -10.44
CA LYS A 159 -13.93 20.48 -11.15
C LYS A 159 -15.09 19.75 -10.46
N ALA A 160 -14.90 18.47 -10.11
CA ALA A 160 -15.93 17.69 -9.42
C ALA A 160 -16.28 18.26 -8.04
N GLN A 161 -15.32 18.80 -7.29
CA GLN A 161 -15.55 19.49 -6.02
C GLN A 161 -16.32 20.80 -6.22
N ALA A 162 -15.95 21.59 -7.22
CA ALA A 162 -16.68 22.82 -7.55
C ALA A 162 -18.13 22.53 -7.96
N ASP A 163 -18.36 21.48 -8.76
CA ASP A 163 -19.69 21.04 -9.15
C ASP A 163 -20.51 20.54 -7.95
N ALA A 164 -19.91 19.74 -7.05
CA ALA A 164 -20.56 19.27 -5.82
C ALA A 164 -20.99 20.43 -4.92
N ARG A 165 -20.10 21.42 -4.69
CA ARG A 165 -20.42 22.65 -3.94
C ARG A 165 -21.58 23.43 -4.55
N ARG A 166 -21.65 23.47 -5.88
CA ARG A 166 -22.72 24.20 -6.60
C ARG A 166 -24.08 23.53 -6.44
N VAL A 167 -24.12 22.19 -6.38
CA VAL A 167 -25.36 21.41 -6.30
C VAL A 167 -25.75 21.11 -4.84
N GLY A 168 -24.83 21.28 -3.89
CA GLY A 168 -25.04 20.93 -2.47
C GLY A 168 -24.77 19.46 -2.15
N ASP A 169 -24.08 18.76 -3.05
CA ASP A 169 -23.67 17.36 -2.87
C ASP A 169 -22.40 17.26 -2.02
N PRO A 170 -22.16 16.10 -1.37
CA PRO A 170 -20.91 15.89 -0.63
C PRO A 170 -19.70 15.96 -1.56
N GLU A 171 -18.66 16.68 -1.14
CA GLU A 171 -17.44 16.83 -1.93
C GLU A 171 -16.68 15.50 -2.06
N PRO A 172 -16.18 15.17 -3.26
CA PRO A 172 -15.32 14.01 -3.43
C PRO A 172 -14.01 14.20 -2.65
N ALA A 173 -13.55 13.12 -2.00
CA ALA A 173 -12.34 13.12 -1.18
C ALA A 173 -11.11 13.64 -1.95
N GLY A 174 -10.15 14.23 -1.25
CA GLY A 174 -8.88 14.68 -1.83
C GLY A 174 -8.06 13.55 -2.45
N LEU A 175 -7.21 13.86 -3.43
CA LEU A 175 -6.19 12.92 -3.93
C LEU A 175 -4.90 13.05 -3.13
N VAL A 176 -4.29 11.94 -2.73
CA VAL A 176 -2.96 11.94 -2.09
C VAL A 176 -1.87 11.77 -3.16
N ILE A 177 -1.33 12.90 -3.64
CA ILE A 177 -0.28 12.91 -4.67
C ILE A 177 1.10 12.77 -4.00
N PRO A 178 1.96 11.83 -4.42
CA PRO A 178 3.32 11.71 -3.88
C PRO A 178 4.12 13.02 -4.02
N GLY A 179 4.93 13.37 -3.01
CA GLY A 179 5.69 14.63 -3.00
C GLY A 179 6.61 14.80 -4.22
N ASP A 180 7.25 13.72 -4.67
CA ASP A 180 8.10 13.74 -5.86
C ASP A 180 7.31 14.05 -7.14
N VAL A 181 6.08 13.52 -7.25
CA VAL A 181 5.17 13.82 -8.36
C VAL A 181 4.73 15.28 -8.31
N GLN A 182 4.42 15.83 -7.13
CA GLN A 182 4.07 17.25 -6.98
C GLN A 182 5.21 18.15 -7.51
N ASN A 183 6.46 17.80 -7.21
CA ASN A 183 7.64 18.50 -7.73
C ASN A 183 7.74 18.39 -9.27
N LEU A 184 7.43 17.22 -9.84
CA LEU A 184 7.39 17.03 -11.29
C LEU A 184 6.27 17.86 -11.94
N ILE A 185 5.08 17.89 -11.35
CA ILE A 185 3.96 18.71 -11.82
C ILE A 185 4.34 20.20 -11.79
N ALA A 186 4.95 20.67 -10.70
CA ALA A 186 5.42 22.05 -10.58
C ALA A 186 6.44 22.40 -11.68
N LYS A 187 7.41 21.51 -11.96
CA LYS A 187 8.37 21.68 -13.05
C LYS A 187 7.68 21.73 -14.42
N LEU A 188 6.71 20.85 -14.68
CA LEU A 188 5.93 20.86 -15.93
C LEU A 188 5.19 22.19 -16.12
N HIS A 189 4.57 22.73 -15.07
CA HIS A 189 3.90 24.03 -15.14
C HIS A 189 4.89 25.18 -15.35
N ALA A 190 6.03 25.18 -14.64
CA ALA A 190 7.09 26.17 -14.83
C ALA A 190 7.63 26.16 -16.27
N ASP A 191 7.86 24.98 -16.84
CA ASP A 191 8.33 24.82 -18.23
C ASP A 191 7.28 25.27 -19.24
N ARG A 192 5.99 24.96 -19.02
CA ARG A 192 4.89 25.44 -19.87
C ARG A 192 4.80 26.96 -19.83
N LEU A 193 4.86 27.57 -18.64
CA LEU A 193 4.85 29.03 -18.48
C LEU A 193 6.07 29.66 -19.15
N ALA A 194 7.27 29.13 -18.96
CA ALA A 194 8.48 29.62 -19.61
C ALA A 194 8.41 29.55 -21.15
N ARG A 195 7.77 28.50 -21.70
CA ARG A 195 7.52 28.40 -23.15
C ARG A 195 6.48 29.41 -23.63
N LEU A 196 5.43 29.66 -22.85
CA LEU A 196 4.40 30.65 -23.18
C LEU A 196 4.95 32.09 -23.14
N THR A 197 5.74 32.43 -22.12
CA THR A 197 6.37 33.76 -22.01
C THR A 197 7.38 34.00 -23.14
N ARG A 198 8.17 32.99 -23.54
CA ARG A 198 9.05 33.10 -24.72
C ARG A 198 8.28 33.29 -26.03
N ARG A 199 7.12 32.64 -26.19
CA ARG A 199 6.28 32.83 -27.38
C ARG A 199 5.65 34.23 -27.42
N GLN A 200 5.19 34.74 -26.29
CA GLN A 200 4.67 36.11 -26.19
C GLN A 200 5.78 37.16 -26.39
N GLY A 201 6.98 36.93 -25.85
CA GLY A 201 8.14 37.80 -26.05
C GLY A 201 8.75 37.75 -27.47
N GLY A 202 8.61 36.61 -28.17
CA GLY A 202 9.06 36.46 -29.57
C GLY A 202 8.10 37.04 -30.60
N GLN A 203 6.84 37.30 -30.23
CA GLN A 203 5.86 37.99 -31.08
C GLN A 203 5.79 39.50 -30.80
N ALA A 204 6.39 39.96 -29.70
CA ALA A 204 6.53 41.37 -29.34
C ALA A 204 7.84 42.00 -29.86
N GLY A 205 8.41 41.42 -30.93
CA GLY A 205 9.56 41.96 -31.68
C GLY A 205 9.17 42.91 -32.80
N GLN A 206 8.06 43.65 -32.67
CA GLN A 206 7.78 44.83 -33.49
C GLN A 206 6.81 45.77 -32.76
N GLY A 207 7.38 46.63 -31.90
CA GLY A 207 6.75 47.88 -31.47
C GLY A 207 5.94 47.84 -30.17
N GLY A 208 6.34 48.67 -29.21
CA GLY A 208 5.43 49.24 -28.22
C GLY A 208 5.60 48.75 -26.79
N THR A 209 6.31 49.55 -26.01
CA THR A 209 6.26 49.56 -24.54
C THR A 209 4.81 49.67 -24.02
N ALA A 210 4.39 48.74 -23.16
CA ALA A 210 3.43 49.04 -22.10
C ALA A 210 3.53 47.98 -20.99
N ALA A 211 3.73 48.45 -19.76
CA ALA A 211 3.55 47.69 -18.54
C ALA A 211 2.10 47.14 -18.50
N SER A 212 1.94 45.84 -18.24
CA SER A 212 0.63 45.27 -17.94
C SER A 212 0.75 44.28 -16.80
N THR A 213 0.24 44.72 -15.65
CA THR A 213 -0.06 43.95 -14.45
C THR A 213 -0.96 42.77 -14.84
N ILE A 214 -0.52 41.53 -14.59
CA ILE A 214 -1.37 40.34 -14.77
C ILE A 214 -1.99 40.00 -13.41
N PRO A 215 -3.33 40.04 -13.25
CA PRO A 215 -4.00 39.48 -12.09
C PRO A 215 -4.18 37.96 -12.27
N GLY A 216 -3.81 37.18 -11.26
CA GLY A 216 -4.16 35.75 -11.18
C GLY A 216 -3.00 34.77 -11.28
N ALA A 217 -1.98 34.91 -10.42
CA ALA A 217 -1.16 33.77 -10.05
C ALA A 217 -1.98 32.87 -9.13
N VAL A 218 -2.61 31.83 -9.68
CA VAL A 218 -3.21 30.76 -8.86
C VAL A 218 -2.05 29.93 -8.30
N VAL A 219 -1.62 30.31 -7.11
CA VAL A 219 -0.76 29.48 -6.26
C VAL A 219 -1.58 28.23 -5.90
N PRO A 220 -1.10 27.01 -6.15
CA PRO A 220 -1.81 25.82 -5.70
C PRO A 220 -1.90 25.85 -4.17
N PRO A 221 -3.08 25.59 -3.57
CA PRO A 221 -3.21 25.58 -2.14
C PRO A 221 -2.35 24.47 -1.54
N LYS A 222 -1.61 24.82 -0.49
CA LYS A 222 -0.91 23.90 0.40
C LYS A 222 -1.96 22.92 0.95
N GLY A 223 -1.71 21.62 0.85
CA GLY A 223 -2.54 20.59 1.49
C GLY A 223 -2.64 20.81 3.01
N PRO A 224 -3.60 20.15 3.68
CA PRO A 224 -3.94 20.44 5.08
C PRO A 224 -2.70 20.24 5.96
N THR A 225 -2.22 21.34 6.52
CA THR A 225 -1.29 21.30 7.65
C THR A 225 -2.10 21.01 8.89
N ASP A 226 -1.85 19.86 9.52
CA ASP A 226 -2.24 19.62 10.90
C ASP A 226 -1.71 20.77 11.78
N GLY A 227 -2.63 21.56 12.36
CA GLY A 227 -2.29 22.46 13.47
C GLY A 227 -1.94 21.61 14.69
N ARG A 228 -1.06 21.97 15.63
CA ARG A 228 -0.72 23.22 16.34
C ARG A 228 0.47 22.78 17.26
N LYS A 229 1.45 23.55 17.75
CA LYS A 229 1.61 24.92 18.28
C LYS A 229 3.15 25.14 18.37
N ASP A 230 3.72 26.33 18.22
CA ASP A 230 3.91 27.30 19.32
C ASP A 230 4.37 28.68 18.79
N GLY A 231 3.82 29.75 19.38
CA GLY A 231 4.56 30.98 19.72
C GLY A 231 4.57 32.16 18.74
N PRO A 232 4.65 33.43 19.24
CA PRO A 232 3.86 34.56 18.71
C PRO A 232 4.66 35.83 18.32
N GLU A 233 4.21 36.58 17.32
CA GLU A 233 4.51 38.02 17.08
C GLU A 233 3.29 38.56 16.29
N ASP A 234 2.34 39.30 16.87
CA ASP A 234 2.35 40.69 17.36
C ASP A 234 2.78 41.70 16.28
N ASP A 235 1.77 42.26 15.59
CA ASP A 235 1.79 43.59 14.96
C ASP A 235 0.40 43.87 14.33
N GLU A 236 -0.48 44.52 15.08
CA GLU A 236 -1.49 45.42 14.48
C GLU A 236 -0.82 46.78 14.23
N PRO A 237 -1.11 47.46 13.10
CA PRO A 237 -1.98 48.64 13.25
C PRO A 237 -2.94 48.95 12.08
N GLU A 238 -4.14 49.34 12.51
CA GLU A 238 -5.08 50.38 12.04
C GLU A 238 -5.87 50.31 10.70
N PRO A 239 -7.17 50.68 10.72
CA PRO A 239 -8.09 50.61 9.58
C PRO A 239 -8.04 51.85 8.68
N VAL A 240 -7.79 51.66 7.38
CA VAL A 240 -7.91 52.71 6.37
C VAL A 240 -9.35 52.83 5.88
N ALA A 241 -9.97 54.00 6.11
CA ALA A 241 -11.32 54.35 5.67
C ALA A 241 -11.44 54.45 4.12
N PRO A 242 -12.62 54.16 3.53
CA PRO A 242 -12.80 54.19 2.09
C PRO A 242 -12.95 55.63 1.53
N ALA A 243 -12.19 55.95 0.48
CA ALA A 243 -12.35 57.18 -0.29
C ALA A 243 -13.60 57.11 -1.19
N GLY A 244 -14.49 58.10 -1.07
CA GLY A 244 -15.70 58.24 -1.87
C GLY A 244 -15.47 58.59 -3.36
N PRO A 245 -16.55 58.65 -4.16
CA PRO A 245 -16.47 58.66 -5.62
C PRO A 245 -16.07 60.03 -6.17
N LYS A 246 -15.16 60.05 -7.16
CA LYS A 246 -14.88 61.26 -7.95
C LYS A 246 -15.76 61.28 -9.20
N ARG A 247 -16.34 62.46 -9.45
CA ARG A 247 -17.05 62.86 -10.68
C ARG A 247 -16.11 62.89 -11.88
#